data_AF-A0A3B8P2V1-F1
#
_entry.id   AF-A0A3B8P2V1-F1
#
_cell.length_a   1.000
_cell.length_b   1.000
_cell.length_c   1.000
_cell.angle_alpha   90.00
_cell.angle_beta   90.00
_cell.angle_gamma   90.00
#
_symmetry.space_group_name_H-M   'P 1'
#
loop_
_entity.id
_entity.type
_entity.pdbx_description
1 polymer ?
#
loop_
_entity_poly.entity_id
_entity_poly.type
_entity_poly.pdbx_seq_one_letter_code
_entity_poly.pdbx_strand_id
1 'polypeptide(L)'
;EAEHLLKAANANIGAARAAFFPSISLTANAGSLSPDLGHLFSGGQGTWLFQPQINLPIFNAGSLRASLDYSKIQKDINVAKYEKTIQTAFQEVSDGLAARKTFEEQLQAQRDLVQANQDYYRLAERRYRIGIDSNLTFLDAQRNLFSAQQALITDRLSQLTSEVNLYKALGGGWYERTGQANQQASVQAPQG
;
A
#
# COMPACT_ATOMS: atom_id res chain seq x y z
N GLU A 1 -4.45 -3.60 4.96
CA GLU A 1 -4.02 -4.86 4.32
C GLU A 1 -3.02 -5.67 5.18
N ALA A 2 -1.89 -5.09 5.59
CA ALA A 2 -0.87 -5.80 6.38
C ALA A 2 -1.39 -6.48 7.65
N GLU A 3 -2.31 -5.85 8.39
CA GLU A 3 -2.94 -6.46 9.57
C GLU A 3 -3.78 -7.71 9.24
N HIS A 4 -4.52 -7.70 8.14
CA HIS A 4 -5.30 -8.86 7.71
C HIS A 4 -4.40 -10.02 7.26
N LEU A 5 -3.27 -9.71 6.61
CA LEU A 5 -2.26 -10.71 6.28
C LEU A 5 -1.63 -11.33 7.54
N LEU A 6 -1.37 -10.52 8.58
CA LEU A 6 -0.92 -11.01 9.88
C LEU A 6 -1.96 -11.92 10.54
N LYS A 7 -3.24 -11.53 10.53
CA LYS A 7 -4.35 -12.37 11.05
C LYS A 7 -4.45 -13.69 10.29
N ALA A 8 -4.35 -13.67 8.95
CA ALA A 8 -4.36 -14.87 8.12
C ALA A 8 -3.17 -15.80 8.43
N ALA A 9 -1.96 -15.25 8.59
CA ALA A 9 -0.79 -16.03 8.97
C ALA A 9 -0.94 -16.65 10.37
N ASN A 10 -1.57 -15.95 11.31
CA ASN A 10 -1.88 -16.51 12.62
C ASN A 10 -2.90 -17.66 12.53
N ALA A 11 -3.88 -17.59 11.63
CA ALA A 11 -4.82 -18.69 11.38
C ALA A 11 -4.12 -19.95 10.82
N ASN A 12 -3.11 -19.77 9.96
CA ASN A 12 -2.31 -20.89 9.43
C ASN A 12 -1.54 -21.65 10.53
N ILE A 13 -1.13 -20.98 11.62
CA ILE A 13 -0.56 -21.68 12.79
C ILE A 13 -1.60 -22.63 13.40
N GLY A 14 -2.87 -22.22 13.48
CA GLY A 14 -3.97 -23.06 13.94
C GLY A 14 -4.13 -24.32 13.08
N ALA A 15 -4.12 -24.16 11.76
CA ALA A 15 -4.16 -25.29 10.82
C ALA A 15 -2.95 -26.22 10.97
N ALA A 16 -1.74 -25.67 11.10
CA ALA A 16 -0.52 -26.46 11.30
C ALA A 16 -0.52 -27.20 12.66
N ARG A 17 -1.10 -26.61 13.71
CA ARG A 17 -1.32 -27.30 15.00
C ARG A 17 -2.35 -28.40 14.88
N ALA A 18 -3.44 -28.19 14.13
CA ALA A 18 -4.50 -29.17 13.94
C ALA A 18 -3.98 -30.48 13.30
N ALA A 19 -2.94 -30.39 12.47
CA ALA A 19 -2.31 -31.57 11.85
C ALA A 19 -1.66 -32.55 12.85
N PHE A 20 -1.42 -32.15 14.11
CA PHE A 20 -0.95 -33.04 15.18
C PHE A 20 -2.07 -33.86 15.83
N PHE A 21 -3.33 -33.48 15.61
CA PHE A 21 -4.49 -34.15 16.20
C PHE A 21 -5.06 -35.20 15.23
N PRO A 22 -5.90 -36.14 15.72
CA PRO A 22 -6.57 -37.10 14.86
C PRO A 22 -7.42 -36.40 13.80
N SER A 23 -7.22 -36.76 12.54
CA SER A 23 -8.13 -36.38 11.46
C SER A 23 -9.24 -37.42 11.37
N ILE A 24 -10.48 -36.96 11.37
CA ILE A 24 -11.68 -37.79 11.27
C ILE A 24 -12.31 -37.50 9.90
N SER A 25 -12.35 -38.50 9.03
CA SER A 25 -13.05 -38.44 7.74
C SER A 25 -14.24 -39.39 7.74
N LEU A 26 -15.30 -39.00 7.03
CA LEU A 26 -16.50 -39.82 6.87
C LEU A 26 -16.89 -39.84 5.40
N THR A 27 -16.89 -41.03 4.81
CA THR A 27 -17.44 -41.25 3.47
C THR A 27 -18.79 -41.94 3.62
N ALA A 28 -19.85 -41.29 3.13
CA ALA A 28 -21.18 -41.86 3.12
C ALA A 28 -21.83 -41.65 1.74
N ASN A 29 -22.47 -42.69 1.21
CA ASN A 29 -23.25 -42.60 -0.02
C ASN A 29 -24.46 -43.54 0.04
N ALA A 30 -25.44 -43.29 -0.82
CA ALA A 30 -26.60 -44.16 -1.02
C ALA A 30 -27.02 -44.07 -2.48
N GLY A 31 -27.51 -45.16 -3.04
CA GLY A 31 -27.89 -45.24 -4.44
C GLY A 31 -28.35 -46.63 -4.83
N SER A 32 -28.08 -47.02 -6.06
CA SER A 32 -28.32 -48.38 -6.53
C SER A 32 -27.07 -48.98 -7.18
N LEU A 33 -26.88 -50.28 -7.00
CA LEU A 33 -25.78 -51.04 -7.56
C LEU A 33 -26.34 -52.31 -8.15
N SER A 34 -26.13 -52.51 -9.46
CA SER A 34 -26.59 -53.69 -10.20
C SER A 34 -25.48 -54.18 -11.12
N PRO A 35 -25.25 -55.51 -11.24
CA PRO A 35 -24.36 -56.08 -12.25
C PRO A 35 -24.81 -55.77 -13.70
N ASP A 36 -26.12 -55.63 -13.92
CA ASP A 36 -26.72 -55.32 -15.21
C ASP A 36 -27.33 -53.91 -15.23
N LEU A 37 -26.99 -53.12 -16.26
CA LEU A 37 -27.39 -51.71 -16.37
C LEU A 37 -28.92 -51.55 -16.54
N GLY A 38 -29.58 -52.52 -17.19
CA GLY A 38 -31.03 -52.52 -17.39
C GLY A 38 -31.85 -52.71 -16.09
N HIS A 39 -31.25 -53.26 -15.04
CA HIS A 39 -31.90 -53.49 -13.75
C HIS A 39 -31.52 -52.47 -12.68
N LEU A 40 -30.67 -51.49 -12.97
CA LEU A 40 -30.08 -50.56 -11.98
C LEU A 40 -31.11 -49.82 -11.10
N PHE A 41 -32.29 -49.52 -11.60
CA PHE A 41 -33.37 -48.85 -10.85
C PHE A 41 -34.57 -49.76 -10.53
N SER A 42 -34.40 -51.07 -10.71
CA SER A 42 -35.41 -52.05 -10.33
C SER A 42 -35.47 -52.24 -8.81
N GLY A 43 -36.60 -52.76 -8.30
CA GLY A 43 -36.75 -53.03 -6.88
C GLY A 43 -35.69 -53.99 -6.36
N GLY A 44 -35.09 -53.69 -5.20
CA GLY A 44 -34.06 -54.53 -4.58
C GLY A 44 -32.61 -54.16 -4.91
N GLN A 45 -32.35 -53.18 -5.79
CA GLN A 45 -30.98 -52.73 -6.10
C GLN A 45 -30.43 -51.64 -5.17
N GLY A 46 -31.18 -51.26 -4.13
CA GLY A 46 -30.80 -50.21 -3.19
C GLY A 46 -29.53 -50.58 -2.41
N THR A 47 -28.58 -49.65 -2.35
CA THR A 47 -27.32 -49.81 -1.63
C THR A 47 -26.96 -48.53 -0.89
N TRP A 48 -26.16 -48.68 0.16
CA TRP A 48 -25.65 -47.58 0.95
C TRP A 48 -24.26 -47.93 1.49
N LEU A 49 -23.43 -46.91 1.65
CA LEU A 49 -22.10 -47.00 2.22
C LEU A 49 -22.00 -46.00 3.37
N PHE A 50 -21.45 -46.46 4.50
CA PHE A 50 -21.06 -45.61 5.62
C PHE A 50 -19.69 -46.07 6.12
N GLN A 51 -18.67 -45.25 5.88
CA GLN A 51 -17.27 -45.60 6.13
C GLN A 51 -16.54 -44.44 6.82
N PRO A 52 -16.59 -44.37 8.17
CA PRO A 52 -15.78 -43.45 8.94
C PRO A 52 -14.32 -43.94 9.02
N GLN A 53 -13.38 -43.02 9.04
CA GLN A 53 -11.95 -43.28 9.18
C GLN A 53 -11.33 -42.26 10.14
N ILE A 54 -10.43 -42.73 11.01
CA ILE A 54 -9.65 -41.90 11.92
C ILE A 54 -8.16 -42.13 11.63
N ASN A 55 -7.42 -41.04 11.43
CA ASN A 55 -5.97 -41.09 11.17
C ASN A 55 -5.23 -40.22 12.20
N LEU A 56 -4.29 -40.82 12.94
CA LEU A 56 -3.44 -40.13 13.89
C LEU A 56 -1.96 -40.43 13.57
N PRO A 57 -1.18 -39.44 13.10
CA PRO A 57 0.24 -39.64 12.85
C PRO A 57 1.03 -39.79 14.16
N ILE A 58 1.66 -40.94 14.37
CA ILE A 58 2.53 -41.21 15.53
C ILE A 58 3.99 -40.83 15.24
N PHE A 59 4.47 -41.14 14.04
CA PHE A 59 5.82 -40.80 13.59
C PHE A 59 5.80 -40.22 12.18
N ASN A 60 6.49 -39.10 11.99
CA ASN A 60 6.52 -38.33 10.73
C ASN A 60 7.90 -37.71 10.47
N ALA A 61 8.96 -38.24 11.10
CA ALA A 61 10.33 -37.72 11.03
C ALA A 61 10.47 -36.21 11.28
N GLY A 62 9.58 -35.61 12.08
CA GLY A 62 9.61 -34.18 12.40
C GLY A 62 8.90 -33.27 11.38
N SER A 63 8.30 -33.81 10.32
CA SER A 63 7.61 -33.05 9.27
C SER A 63 6.56 -32.09 9.82
N LEU A 64 5.67 -32.55 10.72
CA LEU A 64 4.65 -31.69 11.32
C LEU A 64 5.24 -30.57 12.19
N ARG A 65 6.37 -30.84 12.87
CA ARG A 65 7.07 -29.82 13.66
C ARG A 65 7.67 -28.76 12.76
N ALA A 66 8.33 -29.17 11.68
CA ALA A 66 8.88 -28.27 10.68
C ALA A 66 7.79 -27.41 10.03
N SER A 67 6.63 -27.97 9.68
CA SER A 67 5.49 -27.21 9.14
C SER A 67 4.89 -26.22 10.13
N LEU A 68 4.80 -26.59 11.42
CA LEU A 68 4.37 -25.68 12.47
C LEU A 68 5.37 -24.53 12.67
N ASP A 69 6.66 -24.82 12.68
CA ASP A 69 7.69 -23.81 12.84
C ASP A 69 7.76 -22.89 11.62
N TYR A 70 7.61 -23.41 10.40
CA TYR A 70 7.42 -22.61 9.19
C TYR A 70 6.23 -21.65 9.32
N SER A 71 5.09 -22.13 9.82
CA SER A 71 3.89 -21.29 9.99
C SER A 71 4.10 -20.18 11.02
N LYS A 72 4.86 -20.44 12.09
CA LYS A 72 5.25 -19.41 13.08
C LYS A 72 6.18 -18.37 12.45
N ILE A 73 7.23 -18.81 11.73
CA ILE A 73 8.15 -17.91 11.04
C ILE A 73 7.38 -17.02 10.05
N GLN A 74 6.40 -17.57 9.33
CA GLN A 74 5.58 -16.79 8.41
C GLN A 74 4.73 -15.72 9.13
N LYS A 75 4.24 -16.00 10.34
CA LYS A 75 3.60 -15.00 11.19
C LYS A 75 4.60 -13.90 11.57
N ASP A 76 5.78 -14.26 12.04
CA ASP A 76 6.81 -13.29 12.46
C ASP A 76 7.27 -12.39 11.30
N ILE A 77 7.41 -12.95 10.10
CA ILE A 77 7.65 -12.18 8.87
C ILE A 77 6.52 -11.17 8.63
N ASN A 78 5.26 -11.56 8.84
CA ASN A 78 4.13 -10.66 8.65
C ASN A 78 4.02 -9.60 9.76
N VAL A 79 4.46 -9.90 10.99
CA VAL A 79 4.63 -8.88 12.05
C VAL A 79 5.67 -7.85 11.60
N ALA A 80 6.84 -8.30 11.17
CA ALA A 80 7.90 -7.39 10.70
C ALA A 80 7.46 -6.56 9.48
N LYS A 81 6.68 -7.15 8.56
CA LYS A 81 6.07 -6.40 7.44
C LYS A 81 5.08 -5.34 7.92
N TYR A 82 4.23 -5.67 8.89
CA TYR A 82 3.29 -4.73 9.49
C TYR A 82 4.01 -3.56 10.17
N GLU A 83 5.04 -3.85 10.97
CA GLU A 83 5.89 -2.82 11.59
C GLU A 83 6.58 -1.95 10.54
N LYS A 84 7.15 -2.56 9.49
CA LYS A 84 7.75 -1.84 8.37
C LYS A 84 6.75 -0.91 7.68
N THR A 85 5.52 -1.36 7.43
CA THR A 85 4.47 -0.52 6.83
C THR A 85 4.20 0.72 7.69
N ILE A 86 4.13 0.57 9.01
CA ILE A 86 3.95 1.70 9.93
C ILE A 86 5.15 2.65 9.89
N GLN A 87 6.37 2.11 9.95
CA GLN A 87 7.60 2.91 9.89
C GLN A 87 7.71 3.70 8.59
N THR A 88 7.42 3.06 7.45
CA THR A 88 7.40 3.72 6.14
C THR A 88 6.34 4.82 6.09
N ALA A 89 5.12 4.56 6.57
CA ALA A 89 4.07 5.59 6.61
C ALA A 89 4.49 6.79 7.48
N PHE A 90 5.12 6.55 8.64
CA PHE A 90 5.63 7.63 9.48
C PHE A 90 6.73 8.45 8.79
N GLN A 91 7.66 7.78 8.10
CA GLN A 91 8.70 8.43 7.32
C GLN A 91 8.09 9.30 6.21
N GLU A 92 7.14 8.77 5.42
CA GLU A 92 6.49 9.51 4.33
C GLU A 92 5.75 10.76 4.84
N VAL A 93 5.07 10.67 5.98
CA VAL A 93 4.42 11.83 6.62
C VAL A 93 5.45 12.84 7.12
N SER A 94 6.52 12.38 7.77
CA SER A 94 7.60 13.25 8.25
C SER A 94 8.27 13.99 7.09
N ASP A 95 8.59 13.30 6.00
CA ASP A 95 9.18 13.87 4.79
C ASP A 95 8.24 14.90 4.16
N GLY A 96 6.94 14.60 4.08
CA GLY A 96 5.93 15.55 3.58
C GLY A 96 5.78 16.81 4.44
N LEU A 97 5.83 16.68 5.77
CA LEU A 97 5.76 17.82 6.69
C LEU A 97 7.03 18.68 6.64
N ALA A 98 8.21 18.05 6.56
CA ALA A 98 9.48 18.75 6.38
C ALA A 98 9.50 19.51 5.04
N ALA A 99 9.13 18.83 3.95
CA ALA A 99 9.05 19.42 2.62
C ALA A 99 8.12 20.64 2.59
N ARG A 100 6.94 20.55 3.22
CA ARG A 100 6.00 21.68 3.28
C ARG A 100 6.64 22.94 3.87
N LYS A 101 7.41 22.80 4.95
CA LYS A 101 8.11 23.92 5.59
C LYS A 101 9.22 24.47 4.69
N THR A 102 10.07 23.60 4.13
CA THR A 102 11.22 24.04 3.32
C THR A 102 10.80 24.68 2.00
N PHE A 103 9.72 24.20 1.37
CA PHE A 103 9.24 24.77 0.10
C PHE A 103 8.67 26.18 0.26
N GLU A 104 8.13 26.53 1.42
CA GLU A 104 7.65 27.89 1.67
C GLU A 104 8.81 28.90 1.66
N GLU A 105 9.89 28.59 2.37
CA GLU A 105 11.12 29.38 2.39
C GLU A 105 11.79 29.43 1.01
N GLN A 106 11.89 28.29 0.32
CA GLN A 106 12.48 28.21 -1.02
C GLN A 106 11.71 29.03 -2.05
N LEU A 107 10.37 28.95 -2.05
CA LEU A 107 9.54 29.72 -2.98
C LEU A 107 9.64 31.22 -2.73
N GLN A 108 9.77 31.63 -1.48
CA GLN A 108 9.97 33.05 -1.17
C GLN A 108 11.32 33.52 -1.71
N ALA A 109 12.41 32.80 -1.45
CA ALA A 109 13.73 33.13 -1.99
C ALA A 109 13.75 33.15 -3.53
N GLN A 110 13.06 32.20 -4.18
CA GLN A 110 12.99 32.11 -5.64
C GLN A 110 12.17 33.27 -6.24
N ARG A 111 11.11 33.73 -5.56
CA ARG A 111 10.37 34.95 -5.95
C ARG A 111 11.25 36.19 -5.86
N ASP A 112 12.01 36.32 -4.78
CA ASP A 112 12.94 37.45 -4.59
C ASP A 112 14.02 37.45 -5.67
N LEU A 113 14.53 36.27 -6.06
CA LEU A 113 15.47 36.10 -7.17
C LEU A 113 14.87 36.50 -8.53
N VAL A 114 13.61 36.14 -8.80
CA VAL A 114 12.91 36.58 -10.02
C VAL A 114 12.77 38.09 -10.05
N GLN A 115 12.37 38.70 -8.92
CA GLN A 115 12.22 40.15 -8.80
C GLN A 115 13.56 40.87 -9.04
N ALA A 116 14.64 40.41 -8.42
CA ALA A 116 15.98 40.96 -8.61
C ALA A 116 16.46 40.86 -10.08
N ASN A 117 16.22 39.71 -10.74
CA ASN A 117 16.56 39.53 -12.15
C ASN A 117 15.68 40.38 -13.08
N GLN A 118 14.43 40.64 -12.71
CA GLN A 118 13.55 41.58 -13.44
C GLN A 118 14.09 43.00 -13.38
N ASP A 119 14.59 43.43 -12.22
CA ASP A 119 15.21 44.73 -12.05
C ASP A 119 16.51 44.84 -12.85
N TYR A 120 17.36 43.80 -12.79
CA TYR A 120 18.58 43.70 -13.60
C TYR A 120 18.29 43.75 -15.10
N TYR A 121 17.31 42.98 -15.57
CA TYR A 121 16.85 43.00 -16.96
C TYR A 121 16.43 44.41 -17.41
N ARG A 122 15.59 45.10 -16.62
CA ARG A 122 15.14 46.47 -16.93
C ARG A 122 16.29 47.48 -16.97
N LEU A 123 17.33 47.28 -16.18
CA LEU A 123 18.52 48.14 -16.20
C LEU A 123 19.41 47.85 -17.41
N ALA A 124 19.70 46.57 -17.67
CA ALA A 124 20.51 46.13 -18.81
C ALA A 124 19.87 46.52 -20.15
N GLU A 125 18.55 46.37 -20.28
CA GLU A 125 17.79 46.79 -21.46
C GLU A 125 17.94 48.29 -21.72
N ARG A 126 17.79 49.13 -20.68
CA ARG A 126 17.95 50.58 -20.81
C ARG A 126 19.37 50.95 -21.23
N ARG A 127 20.39 50.37 -20.60
CA ARG A 127 21.81 50.62 -20.92
C ARG A 127 22.18 50.22 -22.34
N TYR A 128 21.67 49.09 -22.80
CA TYR A 128 21.85 48.63 -24.18
C TYR A 128 21.17 49.58 -25.18
N ARG A 129 19.92 49.99 -24.93
CA ARG A 129 19.18 50.90 -25.84
C ARG A 129 19.82 52.28 -25.98
N ILE A 130 20.48 52.78 -24.93
CA ILE A 130 21.23 54.05 -24.97
C ILE A 130 22.69 53.87 -25.40
N GLY A 131 23.11 52.66 -25.78
CA GLY A 131 24.43 52.37 -26.35
C GLY A 131 25.59 52.35 -25.35
N ILE A 132 25.31 52.30 -24.04
CA ILE A 132 26.34 52.38 -22.98
C ILE A 132 26.89 50.99 -22.61
N ASP A 133 26.19 49.91 -22.95
CA ASP A 133 26.58 48.54 -22.60
C ASP A 133 26.34 47.58 -23.78
N SER A 134 27.00 46.42 -23.74
CA SER A 134 26.98 45.43 -24.82
C SER A 134 25.65 44.66 -24.89
N ASN A 135 25.31 44.15 -26.08
CA ASN A 135 24.17 43.24 -26.26
C ASN A 135 24.34 41.95 -25.43
N LEU A 136 25.59 41.53 -25.18
CA LEU A 136 25.87 40.34 -24.36
C LEU A 136 25.33 40.50 -22.93
N THR A 137 25.50 41.68 -22.32
CA THR A 137 24.97 41.98 -20.98
C THR A 137 23.44 41.91 -20.94
N PHE A 138 22.77 42.41 -21.98
CA PHE A 138 21.32 42.34 -22.11
C PHE A 138 20.81 40.90 -22.29
N LEU A 139 21.45 40.13 -23.18
CA LEU A 139 21.11 38.72 -23.40
C LEU A 139 21.34 37.86 -22.16
N ASP A 140 22.40 38.12 -21.39
CA ASP A 140 22.65 37.44 -20.12
C ASP A 140 21.55 37.74 -19.10
N ALA A 141 21.16 39.01 -18.95
CA ALA A 141 20.04 39.40 -18.08
C ALA A 141 18.72 38.73 -18.47
N GLN A 142 18.44 38.62 -19.79
CA GLN A 142 17.27 37.92 -20.30
C GLN A 142 17.31 36.42 -19.98
N ARG A 143 18.47 35.77 -20.17
CA ARG A 143 18.67 34.34 -19.85
C ARG A 143 18.51 34.08 -18.36
N ASN A 144 19.09 34.91 -17.50
CA ASN A 144 19.02 34.76 -16.05
C ASN A 144 17.57 34.93 -15.55
N LEU A 145 16.85 35.93 -16.04
CA LEU A 145 15.43 36.11 -15.72
C LEU A 145 14.59 34.91 -16.16
N PHE A 146 14.76 34.45 -17.40
CA PHE A 146 14.00 33.31 -17.92
C PHE A 146 14.31 32.00 -17.16
N SER A 147 15.57 31.78 -16.78
CA SER A 147 15.97 30.65 -15.94
C SER A 147 15.33 30.72 -14.55
N ALA A 148 15.37 31.90 -13.90
CA ALA A 148 14.76 32.11 -12.59
C ALA A 148 13.23 31.90 -12.61
N GLN A 149 12.55 32.35 -13.66
CA GLN A 149 11.11 32.14 -13.84
C GLN A 149 10.75 30.65 -14.02
N GLN A 150 11.53 29.91 -14.82
CA GLN A 150 11.33 28.46 -14.97
C GLN A 150 11.56 27.72 -13.65
N ALA A 151 12.63 28.06 -12.92
CA ALA A 151 12.91 27.47 -11.61
C ALA A 151 11.76 27.73 -10.61
N LEU A 152 11.17 28.94 -10.60
CA LEU A 152 10.01 29.24 -9.74
C LEU A 152 8.80 28.34 -10.05
N ILE A 153 8.53 28.05 -11.33
CA ILE A 153 7.43 27.18 -11.74
C ILE A 153 7.71 25.73 -11.29
N THR A 154 8.93 25.25 -11.50
CA THR A 154 9.35 23.92 -11.07
C THR A 154 9.25 23.76 -9.55
N ASP A 155 9.74 24.73 -8.78
CA ASP A 155 9.65 24.71 -7.31
C ASP A 155 8.19 24.71 -6.83
N ARG A 156 7.32 25.46 -7.51
CA ARG A 156 5.89 25.47 -7.18
C ARG A 156 5.23 24.12 -7.49
N LEU A 157 5.61 23.47 -8.59
CA LEU A 157 5.14 22.13 -8.92
C LEU A 157 5.62 21.10 -7.89
N SER A 158 6.89 21.17 -7.46
CA SER A 158 7.45 20.31 -6.43
C SER A 158 6.73 20.46 -5.10
N GLN A 159 6.44 21.70 -4.67
CA GLN A 159 5.63 21.95 -3.47
C GLN A 159 4.25 21.28 -3.56
N LEU A 160 3.51 21.51 -4.65
CA LEU A 160 2.17 20.95 -4.82
C LEU A 160 2.19 19.42 -4.86
N THR A 161 3.22 18.84 -5.48
CA THR A 161 3.41 17.39 -5.50
C THR A 161 3.66 16.84 -4.10
N SER A 162 4.47 17.53 -3.29
CA SER A 162 4.69 17.14 -1.88
C SER A 162 3.43 17.27 -1.03
N GLU A 163 2.59 18.27 -1.25
CA GLU A 163 1.29 18.40 -0.58
C GLU A 163 0.33 17.26 -0.95
N VAL A 164 0.28 16.88 -2.23
CA VAL A 164 -0.50 15.72 -2.70
C VAL A 164 0.03 14.41 -2.11
N ASN A 165 1.35 14.24 -2.06
CA ASN A 165 1.97 13.06 -1.44
C ASN A 165 1.69 12.99 0.06
N LEU A 166 1.71 14.12 0.77
CA LEU A 166 1.33 14.18 2.19
C LEU A 166 -0.14 13.78 2.38
N TYR A 167 -1.05 14.28 1.53
CA TYR A 167 -2.46 13.87 1.55
C TYR A 167 -2.61 12.36 1.36
N LYS A 168 -1.89 11.78 0.40
CA LYS A 168 -1.87 10.32 0.16
C LYS A 168 -1.31 9.55 1.36
N ALA A 169 -0.18 9.98 1.93
CA ALA A 169 0.48 9.31 3.05
C ALA A 169 -0.40 9.27 4.31
N LEU A 170 -1.25 10.29 4.52
CA LEU A 170 -2.24 10.33 5.58
C LEU A 170 -3.49 9.46 5.33
N GLY A 171 -3.53 8.72 4.22
CA GLY A 171 -4.69 7.89 3.85
C GLY A 171 -5.81 8.67 3.15
N GLY A 172 -5.51 9.87 2.63
CA GLY A 172 -6.44 10.64 1.81
C GLY A 172 -6.79 9.93 0.50
N GLY A 173 -7.98 10.22 -0.03
CA GLY A 173 -8.43 9.71 -1.33
C GLY A 173 -9.21 8.39 -1.28
N TRP A 174 -9.38 7.78 -0.12
CA TRP A 174 -10.23 6.59 0.05
C TRP A 174 -11.74 6.92 -0.02
N TYR A 175 -12.12 8.14 0.35
CA TYR A 175 -13.50 8.62 0.32
C TYR A 175 -13.64 9.74 -0.72
N GLU A 176 -14.55 9.59 -1.68
CA GLU A 176 -14.87 10.65 -2.66
C GLU A 176 -15.49 11.89 -2.00
N ARG A 177 -16.18 11.72 -0.86
CA ARG A 177 -16.75 12.82 -0.06
C ARG A 177 -16.28 12.75 1.38
N THR A 178 -15.82 13.86 1.90
CA THR A 178 -15.33 14.05 3.28
C THR A 178 -16.36 13.65 4.35
N GLY A 179 -17.67 13.67 4.04
CA GLY A 179 -18.75 13.27 4.96
C GLY A 179 -18.99 11.75 5.07
N GLN A 180 -18.50 10.93 4.15
CA GLN A 180 -18.70 9.47 4.17
C GLN A 180 -17.81 8.78 5.23
N ALA A 181 -16.63 9.35 5.51
CA ALA A 181 -15.73 8.88 6.55
C ALA A 181 -16.37 8.91 7.95
N ASN A 182 -17.13 9.98 8.27
CA ASN A 182 -17.83 10.12 9.55
C ASN A 182 -19.05 9.18 9.70
N GLN A 183 -19.65 8.74 8.59
CA GLN A 183 -20.79 7.80 8.62
C GLN A 183 -20.36 6.33 8.74
N GLN A 184 -19.18 5.95 8.21
CA GLN A 184 -18.67 4.59 8.40
C GLN A 184 -18.01 4.38 9.76
N ALA A 185 -17.36 5.41 10.32
CA ALA A 185 -16.79 5.36 11.66
C ALA A 185 -17.85 5.13 12.76
N SER A 186 -19.09 5.59 12.56
CA SER A 186 -20.20 5.36 13.50
C SER A 186 -20.86 3.98 13.38
N VAL A 187 -20.71 3.28 12.25
CA VAL A 187 -21.27 1.93 12.04
C VAL A 187 -20.32 0.84 12.54
N GLN A 188 -19.01 1.11 12.63
CA GLN A 188 -17.99 0.16 13.09
C GLN A 188 -17.62 0.29 14.59
N ALA A 189 -18.23 1.21 15.33
CA ALA A 189 -18.07 1.25 16.78
C ALA A 189 -18.65 -0.06 17.38
N PRO A 190 -17.87 -0.84 18.16
CA PRO A 190 -18.41 -2.02 18.82
C PRO A 190 -19.47 -1.55 19.80
N GLN A 191 -20.71 -2.03 19.61
CA GLN A 191 -21.67 -2.01 20.70
C GLN A 191 -21.08 -2.88 21.81
N GLY A 192 -20.83 -2.26 22.96
CA GLY A 192 -20.24 -2.90 24.13
C GLY A 192 -21.08 -4.04 24.67
#